data_AF-A0A5C7GLN9-F1
#
_entry.id   AF-A0A5C7GLN9-F1
#
_cell.length_a   1.000
_cell.length_b   1.000
_cell.length_c   1.000
_cell.angle_alpha   90.00
_cell.angle_beta   90.00
_cell.angle_gamma   90.00
#
_symmetry.space_group_name_H-M   'P 1'
#
loop_
_entity.id
_entity.type
_entity.pdbx_description
1 polymer ?
#
loop_
_entity_poly.entity_id
_entity_poly.type
_entity_poly.pdbx_seq_one_letter_code
_entity_poly.pdbx_strand_id
1 'polypeptide(L)'
;MNKYKKLTLSIILDALGFVSIIFPPFDIVWAPASALIMTKLYKGKEGKVAAVVSFVEEALPFLDIIPTFTLMWLYSYVFKRNEETIIEV
;
A
#
# COMPACT_ATOMS: atom_id res chain seq x y z
N MET A 1 -13.07 9.34 -1.62
CA MET A 1 -12.82 8.58 -0.35
C MET A 1 -12.22 9.48 0.72
N ASN A 2 -12.80 9.54 1.92
CA ASN A 2 -12.32 10.38 3.02
C ASN A 2 -10.88 10.01 3.45
N LYS A 3 -10.04 11.02 3.76
CA LYS A 3 -8.62 10.84 4.14
C LYS A 3 -8.43 9.82 5.27
N TYR A 4 -9.30 9.84 6.28
CA TYR A 4 -9.23 8.92 7.41
C TYR A 4 -9.66 7.50 7.03
N LYS A 5 -10.60 7.34 6.08
CA LYS A 5 -10.95 6.02 5.54
C LYS A 5 -9.77 5.40 4.77
N LYS A 6 -9.02 6.22 4.00
CA LYS A 6 -7.79 5.76 3.35
C LYS A 6 -6.74 5.32 4.38
N LEU A 7 -6.60 6.06 5.48
CA LEU A 7 -5.67 5.72 6.56
C LEU A 7 -6.04 4.39 7.20
N THR A 8 -7.30 4.22 7.60
CA THR A 8 -7.78 2.96 8.19
C THR A 8 -7.55 1.78 7.26
N LEU A 9 -7.85 1.94 5.97
CA LEU A 9 -7.60 0.89 4.98
C LEU A 9 -6.11 0.61 4.81
N SER A 10 -5.27 1.63 4.80
CA SER A 10 -3.80 1.47 4.70
C SER A 10 -3.25 0.66 5.87
N ILE A 11 -3.67 0.99 7.09
CA ILE A 11 -3.26 0.26 8.31
C ILE A 11 -3.74 -1.19 8.28
N ILE A 12 -4.98 -1.45 7.81
CA ILE A 12 -5.51 -2.81 7.67
C ILE A 12 -4.72 -3.61 6.64
N LEU A 13 -4.34 -3.00 5.52
CA LEU A 13 -3.56 -3.66 4.47
C LEU A 13 -2.15 -4.00 4.94
N ASP A 14 -1.48 -3.08 5.64
CA ASP A 14 -0.18 -3.35 6.27
C ASP A 14 -0.31 -4.47 7.33
N ALA A 15 -1.38 -4.45 8.14
CA ALA A 15 -1.68 -5.52 9.09
C ALA A 15 -1.89 -6.89 8.43
N LEU A 16 -2.44 -6.92 7.20
CA LEU A 16 -2.62 -8.14 6.42
C LEU A 16 -1.30 -8.66 5.86
N GLY A 17 -0.37 -7.80 5.44
CA GLY A 17 0.98 -8.21 5.01
C GLY A 17 1.74 -8.92 6.13
N PHE A 18 1.57 -8.49 7.38
CA PHE A 18 2.16 -9.21 8.52
C PHE A 18 1.67 -10.65 8.72
N VAL A 19 0.51 -11.04 8.12
CA VAL A 19 0.02 -12.43 8.17
C VAL A 19 0.97 -13.36 7.40
N SER A 20 1.67 -12.85 6.39
CA SER A 20 2.68 -13.57 5.61
C SER A 20 3.86 -14.07 6.45
N ILE A 21 4.19 -13.37 7.54
CA ILE A 21 5.21 -13.83 8.50
C ILE A 21 4.84 -15.19 9.11
N ILE A 22 3.55 -15.44 9.33
CA ILE A 22 3.04 -16.68 9.93
C ILE A 22 2.75 -17.72 8.83
N PHE A 23 2.32 -17.28 7.64
CA PHE A 23 1.98 -18.15 6.52
C PHE A 23 2.58 -17.63 5.20
N PRO A 24 3.89 -17.89 4.95
CA PRO A 24 4.61 -17.38 3.77
C PRO A 24 4.00 -17.72 2.39
N PRO A 25 3.29 -18.85 2.18
CA PRO A 25 2.62 -19.10 0.91
C PRO A 25 1.54 -18.07 0.53
N PHE A 26 1.05 -17.27 1.49
CA PHE A 26 0.10 -16.20 1.24
C PHE A 26 0.62 -15.15 0.25
N ASP A 27 1.93 -14.87 0.28
CA ASP A 27 2.57 -13.83 -0.55
C ASP A 27 2.43 -14.06 -2.05
N ILE A 28 2.26 -15.31 -2.48
CA ILE A 28 2.07 -15.65 -3.91
C ILE A 28 0.82 -14.96 -4.46
N VAL A 29 -0.23 -14.85 -3.65
CA VAL A 29 -1.48 -14.17 -4.01
C VAL A 29 -1.47 -12.74 -3.51
N TRP A 30 -0.89 -12.52 -2.33
CA TRP A 30 -0.95 -11.24 -1.66
C TRP A 30 -0.02 -10.19 -2.26
N ALA A 31 1.21 -10.52 -2.68
CA ALA A 31 2.11 -9.58 -3.35
C ALA A 31 1.51 -8.94 -4.62
N PRO A 32 0.93 -9.69 -5.59
CA PRO A 32 0.26 -9.05 -6.71
C PRO A 32 -1.03 -8.32 -6.30
N ALA A 33 -1.74 -8.80 -5.27
CA ALA A 33 -2.93 -8.11 -4.75
C ALA A 33 -2.58 -6.76 -4.10
N SER A 34 -1.53 -6.70 -3.27
CA SER A 34 -1.06 -5.49 -2.59
C SER A 34 -0.64 -4.43 -3.62
N ALA A 35 0.12 -4.81 -4.63
CA ALA A 35 0.50 -3.94 -5.75
C ALA A 35 -0.72 -3.36 -6.48
N LEU A 36 -1.72 -4.20 -6.79
CA LEU A 36 -2.95 -3.77 -7.44
C LEU A 36 -3.78 -2.83 -6.54
N ILE A 37 -3.86 -3.12 -5.25
CA ILE A 37 -4.56 -2.27 -4.29
C ILE A 37 -3.86 -0.92 -4.18
N MET A 38 -2.53 -0.89 -4.12
CA MET A 38 -1.74 0.34 -4.04
C MET A 38 -1.98 1.26 -5.25
N THR A 39 -1.91 0.71 -6.47
CA THR A 39 -2.20 1.47 -7.70
C THR A 39 -3.65 1.96 -7.79
N LYS A 40 -4.60 1.26 -7.15
CA LYS A 40 -6.00 1.70 -7.05
C LYS A 40 -6.20 2.78 -5.98
N LEU A 41 -5.53 2.66 -4.83
CA LEU A 41 -5.65 3.59 -3.69
C LEU A 41 -5.02 4.94 -3.98
N TYR A 42 -3.86 4.90 -4.63
CA TYR A 42 -3.04 6.04 -5.02
C TYR A 42 -2.84 6.00 -6.53
N LYS A 43 -3.43 6.97 -7.22
CA LYS A 43 -3.31 7.11 -8.67
C LYS A 43 -2.08 7.96 -8.98
N GLY A 44 -1.62 7.90 -10.23
CA GLY A 44 -0.44 8.64 -10.70
C GLY A 44 0.86 7.83 -10.66
N LYS A 45 1.99 8.52 -10.81
CA LYS A 45 3.31 7.90 -10.92
C LYS A 45 3.77 7.34 -9.57
N GLU A 46 3.44 8.04 -8.50
CA GLU A 46 3.83 7.71 -7.13
C GLU A 46 3.12 6.44 -6.65
N GLY A 47 1.84 6.28 -6.97
CA GLY A 47 1.12 5.04 -6.68
C GLY A 47 1.64 3.83 -7.44
N LYS A 48 2.11 4.00 -8.68
CA LYS A 48 2.79 2.93 -9.43
C LYS A 48 4.13 2.56 -8.84
N VAL A 49 4.94 3.54 -8.43
CA VAL A 49 6.21 3.29 -7.76
C VAL A 49 5.98 2.58 -6.43
N ALA A 50 5.05 3.08 -5.60
CA ALA A 50 4.69 2.46 -4.33
C ALA A 50 4.13 1.04 -4.52
N ALA A 51 3.43 0.77 -5.63
CA ALA A 51 2.94 -0.58 -5.93
C ALA A 51 4.06 -1.56 -6.28
N VAL A 52 5.09 -1.12 -6.99
CA VAL A 52 6.27 -1.95 -7.25
C VAL A 52 7.04 -2.19 -5.96
N VAL A 53 7.18 -1.16 -5.12
CA VAL A 53 7.82 -1.29 -3.80
C VAL A 53 7.06 -2.29 -2.93
N SER A 54 5.74 -2.14 -2.81
CA SER A 54 4.90 -3.08 -2.06
C SER A 54 4.94 -4.50 -2.65
N PHE A 55 4.94 -4.66 -3.98
CA PHE A 55 5.12 -5.98 -4.58
C PHE A 55 6.43 -6.65 -4.16
N VAL A 56 7.53 -5.88 -4.19
CA VAL A 56 8.88 -6.39 -3.88
C VAL A 56 9.01 -6.69 -2.39
N GLU A 57 8.42 -5.88 -1.52
CA GLU A 57 8.40 -6.10 -0.08
C GLU A 57 7.69 -7.41 0.27
N GLU A 58 6.48 -7.64 -0.25
CA GLU A 58 5.74 -8.88 0.03
C GLU A 58 6.33 -10.11 -0.71
N ALA A 59 6.98 -9.90 -1.86
CA ALA A 59 7.64 -11.00 -2.57
C ALA A 59 8.94 -11.46 -1.87
N LEU A 60 9.50 -10.65 -0.97
CA LEU A 60 10.74 -10.93 -0.29
C LEU A 60 10.49 -11.19 1.20
N PRO A 61 10.82 -12.39 1.71
CA PRO A 61 10.72 -12.63 3.14
C PRO A 61 11.59 -11.62 3.90
N PHE A 62 11.16 -11.25 5.11
CA PHE A 62 11.78 -10.25 6.02
C PHE A 62 11.49 -8.78 5.71
N LEU A 63 11.06 -8.41 4.50
CA LEU A 63 10.76 -7.02 4.15
C LEU A 63 9.31 -6.59 4.46
N ASP A 64 8.40 -7.53 4.73
CA ASP A 64 7.01 -7.31 5.19
C ASP A 64 6.84 -6.47 6.47
N ILE A 65 7.96 -6.09 7.10
CA ILE A 65 7.94 -5.27 8.31
C ILE A 65 7.65 -3.79 8.00
N ILE A 66 7.81 -3.37 6.74
CA ILE A 66 7.68 -1.99 6.32
C ILE A 66 6.21 -1.68 6.03
N PRO A 67 5.56 -0.75 6.77
CA PRO A 67 4.14 -0.44 6.60
C PRO A 67 3.92 0.48 5.39
N THR A 68 4.10 -0.05 4.19
CA THR A 68 4.20 0.72 2.94
C THR A 68 2.90 1.40 2.52
N PHE A 69 1.72 0.84 2.80
CA PHE A 69 0.47 1.54 2.56
C PHE A 69 0.32 2.77 3.46
N THR A 70 0.69 2.63 4.73
CA THR A 70 0.66 3.74 5.69
C THR A 70 1.71 4.80 5.35
N LEU A 71 2.91 4.41 4.90
CA LEU A 71 3.92 5.35 4.41
C LEU A 71 3.43 6.11 3.17
N MET A 72 2.78 5.42 2.23
CA MET A 72 2.22 6.07 1.05
C MET A 72 1.07 7.02 1.40
N TRP A 73 0.27 6.69 2.42
CA TRP A 73 -0.73 7.60 2.97
C TRP A 73 -0.07 8.86 3.55
N LEU A 74 0.97 8.68 4.37
CA LEU A 74 1.70 9.77 4.99
C LEU A 74 2.35 10.68 3.93
N TYR A 75 2.97 10.08 2.92
CA TYR A 75 3.48 10.79 1.75
C TYR A 75 2.39 11.60 1.05
N SER A 76 1.23 11.01 0.79
CA SER A 76 0.16 11.64 0.02
C SER A 76 -0.60 12.73 0.77
N TYR A 77 -0.70 12.67 2.10
CA TYR A 77 -1.56 13.56 2.90
C TYR A 77 -0.81 14.46 3.87
N VAL A 78 0.41 14.10 4.29
CA VAL A 78 1.23 14.90 5.22
C VAL A 78 2.34 15.63 4.49
N PHE A 79 3.09 14.93 3.63
CA PHE A 79 4.25 15.52 2.96
C PHE A 79 3.90 16.18 1.63
N LYS A 80 3.04 15.54 0.81
CA LYS A 80 2.58 16.10 -0.47
C LYS A 80 1.31 16.92 -0.24
N ARG A 81 1.48 18.21 0.06
CA ARG A 81 0.37 19.14 0.25
C ARG A 81 -0.21 19.57 -1.10
N ASN A 82 -1.19 18.79 -1.60
CA ASN A 82 -2.09 19.01 -2.75
C ASN A 82 -1.50 19.06 -4.17
N GLU A 83 -2.02 18.19 -5.04
CA GLU A 83 -2.58 18.63 -6.35
C GLU A 83 -3.57 17.65 -7.01
N GLU A 84 -3.63 16.36 -6.63
CA GLU A 84 -4.50 15.40 -7.37
C GLU A 84 -5.30 14.44 -6.45
N THR A 85 -6.09 14.98 -5.52
CA THR A 85 -7.16 14.16 -4.88
C THR A 85 -8.41 14.03 -5.78
N ILE A 86 -8.25 14.24 -7.09
CA ILE A 86 -9.31 14.22 -8.10
C ILE A 86 -9.09 13.00 -8.99
N ILE A 87 -9.60 11.86 -8.55
CA ILE A 87 -10.55 11.09 -9.36
C ILE A 87 -11.21 10.09 -8.43
N GLU A 88 -12.19 10.62 -7.69
CA GLU A 88 -13.45 9.90 -7.53
C GLU A 88 -13.97 9.55 -8.93
N VAL A 89 -13.93 8.27 -9.23
CA VAL A 89 -14.91 7.57 -10.07
C VAL A 89 -15.22 6.29 -9.33
#